data_AF-A0A382NQK6-F1
#
_entry.id   AF-A0A382NQK6-F1
#
_cell.length_a   1.000
_cell.length_b   1.000
_cell.length_c   1.000
_cell.angle_alpha   90.00
_cell.angle_beta   90.00
_cell.angle_gamma   90.00
#
_symmetry.space_group_name_H-M   'P 1'
#
loop_
_entity.id
_entity.type
_entity.pdbx_description
1 polymer ?
#
loop_
_entity_poly.entity_id
_entity_poly.type
_entity_poly.pdbx_seq_one_letter_code
_entity_poly.pdbx_strand_id
1 'polypeptide(L)'
;LHIKWIVPFHADAISSILADSQKIIIVENNYSGQFARYLRSETGIKGDAHIRKYDGEPFMPHHIVDGVKAILARETDLYVPTHEMMV
;
A
#
# COMPACT_ATOMS: atom_id res chain seq x y z
N LEU A 1 5.78 -4.35 5.96
CA LEU A 1 6.79 -3.38 6.43
C LEU A 1 6.10 -2.06 6.75
N HIS A 2 6.26 -1.51 7.96
CA HIS A 2 5.70 -0.20 8.33
C HIS A 2 6.82 0.85 8.32
N ILE A 3 6.68 1.90 7.51
CA ILE A 3 7.66 2.98 7.42
C ILE A 3 7.34 4.07 8.45
N LYS A 4 8.24 4.22 9.43
CA LYS A 4 8.09 5.19 10.52
C LYS A 4 8.66 6.57 10.20
N TRP A 5 9.74 6.62 9.43
CA TRP A 5 10.48 7.85 9.13
C TRP A 5 10.44 8.15 7.64
N ILE A 6 9.90 9.32 7.28
CA ILE A 6 9.93 9.81 5.89
C ILE A 6 11.25 10.53 5.63
N VAL A 7 11.75 11.32 6.59
CA VAL A 7 13.04 12.01 6.51
C VAL A 7 13.77 11.87 7.86
N PRO A 8 15.00 11.31 7.89
CA PRO A 8 15.71 10.70 6.77
C PRO A 8 15.03 9.39 6.30
N PHE A 9 14.97 9.19 4.98
CA PHE A 9 14.45 7.96 4.40
C PHE A 9 15.52 6.88 4.38
N HIS A 10 15.25 5.74 5.01
CA HIS A 10 16.22 4.67 5.18
C HIS A 10 16.25 3.74 3.94
N ALA A 11 16.60 4.31 2.78
CA ALA A 11 16.46 3.68 1.47
C ALA A 11 17.13 2.30 1.38
N ASP A 12 18.37 2.15 1.87
CA ASP A 12 19.14 0.90 1.77
C ASP A 12 18.50 -0.23 2.58
N ALA A 13 18.06 0.07 3.80
CA ALA A 13 17.42 -0.91 4.68
C ALA A 13 16.06 -1.34 4.12
N ILE A 14 15.27 -0.38 3.63
CA ILE A 14 13.97 -0.65 3.01
C ILE A 14 14.16 -1.50 1.75
N SER A 15 15.11 -1.14 0.88
CA SER A 15 15.38 -1.85 -0.37
C SER A 15 15.82 -3.29 -0.10
N SER A 16 16.69 -3.49 0.90
CA SER A 16 17.15 -4.83 1.30
C SER A 16 16.01 -5.71 1.79
N ILE A 17 15.09 -5.17 2.61
CA ILE A 17 13.91 -5.92 3.10
C ILE A 17 12.95 -6.27 1.95
N LEU A 18 12.77 -5.34 1.01
CA LEU A 18 11.82 -5.52 -0.10
C LEU A 18 12.39 -6.39 -1.23
N ALA A 19 13.70 -6.55 -1.36
CA ALA A 19 14.34 -7.33 -2.43
C ALA A 19 13.87 -8.79 -2.49
N ASP A 20 13.62 -9.42 -1.34
CA ASP A 20 13.18 -10.82 -1.24
C ASP A 20 11.65 -10.99 -1.34
N SER A 21 10.90 -9.88 -1.49
CA SER A 21 9.44 -9.92 -1.53
C SER A 21 8.93 -10.35 -2.91
N GLN A 22 8.16 -11.43 -2.97
CA GLN A 22 7.52 -11.89 -4.22
C GLN A 22 6.43 -10.96 -4.74
N LYS A 23 5.78 -10.21 -3.85
CA LYS A 23 4.70 -9.27 -4.16
C LYS A 23 4.72 -8.15 -3.14
N ILE A 24 4.77 -6.91 -3.62
CA ILE A 24 4.78 -5.69 -2.80
C ILE A 24 3.44 -4.98 -2.99
N ILE A 25 2.62 -4.99 -1.93
CA ILE A 25 1.33 -4.29 -1.90
C ILE A 25 1.48 -3.05 -1.01
N ILE A 26 1.19 -1.87 -1.58
CA ILE A 26 1.27 -0.61 -0.85
C ILE A 26 -0.11 -0.22 -0.35
N VAL A 27 -0.25 -0.06 0.96
CA VAL A 27 -1.48 0.36 1.64
C VAL A 27 -1.34 1.81 2.08
N GLU A 28 -2.22 2.70 1.61
CA GLU A 28 -2.17 4.12 1.99
C GLU A 28 -3.55 4.81 1.95
N ASN A 29 -3.78 5.76 2.86
CA ASN A 29 -5.00 6.58 2.87
C ASN A 29 -4.82 7.81 1.96
N ASN A 30 -4.64 7.56 0.66
CA ASN A 30 -4.40 8.62 -0.30
C ASN A 30 -4.87 8.22 -1.71
N TYR A 31 -5.44 9.16 -2.46
CA TYR A 31 -5.89 8.92 -3.84
C TYR A 31 -4.73 8.76 -4.83
N SER A 32 -3.77 9.69 -4.81
CA SER A 32 -2.73 9.80 -5.85
C SER A 32 -1.54 8.88 -5.62
N GLY A 33 -1.46 8.22 -4.47
CA GLY A 33 -0.41 7.27 -4.14
C GLY A 33 0.92 7.95 -3.80
N GLN A 34 0.86 8.98 -2.96
CA GLN A 34 2.02 9.81 -2.63
C GLN A 34 3.17 9.00 -2.02
N PHE A 35 2.87 8.06 -1.12
CA PHE A 35 3.93 7.25 -0.53
C PHE A 35 4.51 6.28 -1.55
N ALA A 36 3.69 5.66 -2.39
CA ALA A 36 4.17 4.81 -3.48
C ALA A 36 5.11 5.54 -4.44
N ARG A 37 4.79 6.80 -4.79
CA ARG A 37 5.66 7.65 -5.61
C ARG A 37 6.95 8.01 -4.89
N TYR A 38 6.88 8.32 -3.59
CA TYR A 38 8.04 8.66 -2.79
C TYR A 38 9.00 7.48 -2.64
N LEU A 39 8.49 6.30 -2.27
CA LEU A 39 9.27 5.05 -2.21
C LEU A 39 10.01 4.79 -3.52
N ARG A 40 9.32 4.92 -4.65
CA ARG A 40 9.93 4.74 -5.97
C ARG A 40 11.00 5.78 -6.27
N SER A 41 10.81 7.02 -5.86
CA SER A 41 11.80 8.09 -6.05
C SER A 41 13.08 7.83 -5.27
N GLU A 42 12.97 7.32 -4.04
CA GLU A 42 14.10 7.09 -3.13
C GLU A 42 14.82 5.75 -3.39
N THR A 43 14.11 4.73 -3.88
CA THR A 43 14.66 3.35 -3.99
C THR A 43 14.62 2.77 -5.40
N GLY A 44 13.91 3.40 -6.33
CA GLY A 44 13.59 2.83 -7.64
C GLY A 44 12.53 1.72 -7.60
N ILE A 45 12.14 1.22 -6.42
CA ILE A 45 11.18 0.11 -6.28
C ILE A 45 9.77 0.58 -6.63
N LYS A 46 9.13 -0.14 -7.55
CA LYS A 46 7.71 0.05 -7.88
C LYS A 46 6.90 -1.04 -7.17
N GLY A 47 5.89 -0.64 -6.37
CA GLY A 47 4.94 -1.60 -5.81
C GLY A 47 4.14 -2.32 -6.91
N ASP A 48 3.81 -3.59 -6.69
CA ASP A 48 3.09 -4.41 -7.65
C ASP A 48 1.59 -4.13 -7.66
N ALA A 49 1.03 -3.77 -6.50
CA ALA A 49 -0.38 -3.46 -6.34
C ALA A 49 -0.61 -2.46 -5.20
N HIS A 50 -1.82 -1.91 -5.14
CA HIS A 50 -2.16 -0.84 -4.22
C HIS A 50 -3.51 -1.07 -3.55
N ILE A 51 -3.58 -0.78 -2.26
CA ILE A 51 -4.82 -0.65 -1.51
C ILE A 51 -4.92 0.81 -1.07
N ARG A 52 -5.91 1.54 -1.57
CA ARG A 52 -6.06 2.98 -1.32
C ARG A 52 -7.42 3.29 -0.75
N LYS A 53 -7.47 4.25 0.18
CA LYS A 53 -8.72 4.77 0.73
C LYS A 53 -8.63 6.28 0.88
N TYR A 54 -9.71 6.98 0.57
CA TYR A 54 -9.73 8.44 0.48
C TYR A 54 -11.15 9.02 0.67
N ASP A 55 -12.01 8.28 1.38
CA ASP A 55 -13.38 8.67 1.75
C ASP A 55 -13.43 9.40 3.12
N GLY A 56 -12.30 9.58 3.80
CA GLY A 56 -12.18 10.26 5.09
C GLY A 56 -12.25 9.33 6.31
N GLU A 57 -12.73 8.10 6.13
CA GLU A 57 -12.85 7.12 7.20
C GLU A 57 -11.59 6.23 7.30
N PRO A 58 -11.26 5.65 8.47
CA PRO A 58 -10.11 4.75 8.60
C PRO A 58 -10.32 3.44 7.82
N PHE A 59 -9.23 2.69 7.63
CA PHE A 59 -9.32 1.30 7.18
C PHE A 59 -9.91 0.42 8.29
N MET A 60 -10.90 -0.39 7.94
CA MET A 60 -11.29 -1.53 8.75
C MET A 60 -10.43 -2.75 8.39
N PRO A 61 -10.24 -3.70 9.33
CA PRO A 61 -9.40 -4.88 9.06
C PRO A 61 -9.83 -5.68 7.82
N HIS A 62 -11.14 -5.84 7.60
CA HIS A 62 -11.66 -6.59 6.45
C HIS A 62 -11.34 -5.92 5.11
N HIS A 63 -11.34 -4.58 5.04
CA HIS A 63 -10.91 -3.85 3.83
C HIS A 63 -9.52 -4.26 3.35
N ILE A 64 -8.59 -4.49 4.28
CA ILE A 64 -7.22 -4.90 3.95
C ILE A 64 -7.20 -6.35 3.51
N VAL A 65 -7.88 -7.24 4.25
CA VAL A 65 -7.94 -8.67 3.95
C VAL A 65 -8.55 -8.91 2.57
N ASP A 66 -9.67 -8.27 2.27
CA ASP A 66 -10.38 -8.44 1.01
C ASP A 66 -9.60 -7.84 -0.16
N GLY A 67 -8.97 -6.68 0.06
CA GLY A 67 -8.07 -6.10 -0.93
C GLY A 67 -6.88 -7.01 -1.26
N VAL A 68 -6.25 -7.62 -0.25
CA VAL A 68 -5.15 -8.56 -0.48
C VAL A 68 -5.64 -9.80 -1.23
N LYS A 69 -6.79 -10.37 -0.88
CA LYS A 69 -7.37 -11.52 -1.58
C LYS A 69 -7.65 -11.21 -3.05
N ALA A 70 -8.29 -10.09 -3.34
CA ALA A 70 -8.59 -9.67 -4.72
C ALA A 70 -7.31 -9.48 -5.56
N ILE A 71 -6.27 -8.88 -4.96
CA ILE A 71 -4.96 -8.69 -5.62
C ILE A 71 -4.29 -10.04 -5.90
N LEU A 72 -4.30 -10.97 -4.94
CA LEU A 72 -3.70 -12.29 -5.12
C LEU A 72 -4.48 -13.16 -6.12
N ALA A 73 -5.81 -13.00 -6.18
CA ALA A 73 -6.67 -13.61 -7.19
C ALA A 73 -6.51 -12.97 -8.59
N ARG A 74 -5.70 -11.90 -8.72
CA ARG A 74 -5.49 -11.13 -9.96
C ARG A 74 -6.75 -10.49 -10.50
N GLU A 75 -7.69 -10.15 -9.62
CA GLU A 75 -8.92 -9.44 -9.98
C GLU A 75 -8.67 -7.94 -10.19
N THR A 76 -7.69 -7.37 -9.47
CA THR A 76 -7.29 -5.97 -9.59
C THR A 76 -5.84 -5.74 -9.10
N ASP A 77 -5.17 -4.71 -9.63
CA ASP A 77 -3.91 -4.17 -9.10
C ASP A 77 -4.12 -2.92 -8.22
N LEU A 78 -5.35 -2.39 -8.17
CA LEU A 78 -5.75 -1.27 -7.33
C LEU A 78 -7.10 -1.60 -6.66
N TYR A 79 -7.07 -1.76 -5.34
CA TYR A 79 -8.27 -1.98 -4.54
C TYR A 79 -8.62 -0.73 -3.74
N VAL A 80 -9.88 -0.31 -3.81
CA VAL A 80 -10.42 0.84 -3.07
C VAL A 80 -11.66 0.38 -2.30
N PRO A 81 -11.58 0.16 -0.99
CA PRO A 81 -12.74 -0.22 -0.18
C PRO A 81 -13.69 0.96 -0.03
N THR A 82 -14.97 0.64 0.13
CA THR A 82 -16.01 1.61 0.53
C THR A 82 -16.32 1.40 2.00
N HIS A 83 -16.50 2.48 2.76
CA HIS A 83 -16.95 2.36 4.15
C HIS A 83 -18.44 2.00 4.20
N GLU A 84 -18.76 0.84 4.74
CA GLU A 84 -20.14 0.42 5.00
C GLU A 84 -20.56 0.97 6.37
N MET A 85 -21.51 1.91 6.39
CA MET A 85 -22.15 2.29 7.64
C MET A 85 -23.12 1.18 8.04
N MET A 86 -22.76 0.39 9.06
CA MET A 86 -23.74 -0.44 9.77
C MET A 86 -24.72 0.50 10.49
N VAL A 87 -25.93 0.65 9.94
CA VAL A 87 -27.09 1.25 10.61
C VAL A 87 -27.90 0.14 11.28
#